data_AF-A0A2G1VMH8-F1
#
_entry.id   AF-A0A2G1VMH8-F1
#
_cell.length_a   1.000
_cell.length_b   1.000
_cell.length_c   1.000
_cell.angle_alpha   90.00
_cell.angle_beta   90.00
_cell.angle_gamma   90.00
#
_symmetry.space_group_name_H-M   'P 1'
#
loop_
_entity.id
_entity.type
_entity.pdbx_description
1 polymer ?
#
loop_
_entity_poly.entity_id
_entity_poly.type
_entity_poly.pdbx_seq_one_letter_code
_entity_poly.pdbx_strand_id
1 'polypeptide(L)'
;MKNSVYLLLLLPFLCFAQNKAPRAKINSVLKSYESEINDTVFVNNKTLNILIGNVLNQYLPSTKISTQPASFVLDNDDNSLSLMGNYDHRAETYGYLNYLLSGGIKLKGEPTGSFYNFKDSNWAQNIGAQLKFTYFFSGTLTKNSDQQISSLLKDYREKTIKNLALEALETKPLDSVELAELIATKEAEYILKNDLYVSMRKFWVTLQGYIPLTKSSKTFTNTTDASILADHQFEAWDASLSFNGFFKWKDASLSFSAIPRVYQNNNILTEAVKKRTFTSFEGSPEGQPALTKTDSYYYGEYEEFTSGQVKAEVTSLYKDFIGVSAALEQNFWNGYDALNWKLGIPLNLKNKDGESSIAFELQWREFNKQHYLGISIGKAFGKFLD
;
A
#
# COMPACT_ATOMS: atom_id res chain seq x y z
N MET A 1 62.71 -16.75 33.25
CA MET A 1 61.66 -15.70 33.14
C MET A 1 62.08 -14.67 32.09
N LYS A 2 61.77 -14.86 30.81
CA LYS A 2 62.09 -13.87 29.74
C LYS A 2 61.00 -13.70 28.67
N ASN A 3 59.86 -14.40 28.76
CA ASN A 3 58.82 -14.39 27.71
C ASN A 3 57.60 -13.52 28.04
N SER A 4 57.51 -12.92 29.23
CA SER A 4 56.30 -12.18 29.66
C SER A 4 56.30 -10.69 29.33
N VAL A 5 57.43 -10.11 28.91
CA VAL A 5 57.54 -8.67 28.59
C VAL A 5 57.04 -8.34 27.17
N TYR A 6 57.13 -9.29 26.23
CA TYR A 6 56.66 -9.08 24.86
C TYR A 6 55.13 -9.10 24.72
N LEU A 7 54.42 -9.76 25.65
CA LEU A 7 52.95 -9.82 25.62
C LEU A 7 52.29 -8.50 26.07
N LEU A 8 52.93 -7.75 26.98
CA LEU A 8 52.43 -6.45 27.44
C LEU A 8 52.63 -5.32 26.41
N LEU A 9 53.66 -5.43 25.56
CA LEU A 9 53.91 -4.47 24.46
C LEU A 9 52.97 -4.66 23.26
N LEU A 10 52.30 -5.81 23.13
CA LEU A 10 51.32 -6.08 22.06
C LEU A 10 49.92 -5.55 22.36
N LEU A 11 49.56 -5.37 23.63
CA LEU A 11 48.25 -4.85 24.06
C LEU A 11 47.89 -3.47 23.47
N PRO A 12 48.76 -2.44 23.47
CA PRO A 12 48.42 -1.18 22.82
C PRO A 12 48.28 -1.33 21.30
N PHE A 13 49.12 -2.15 20.64
CA PHE A 13 49.01 -2.39 19.20
C PHE A 13 47.73 -3.15 18.81
N LEU A 14 47.26 -4.08 19.65
CA LEU A 14 45.99 -4.79 19.46
C LEU A 14 44.79 -3.85 19.61
N CYS A 15 44.79 -2.93 20.60
CA CYS A 15 43.75 -1.91 20.72
C CYS A 15 43.75 -0.89 19.56
N PHE A 16 44.92 -0.52 19.04
CA PHE A 16 45.01 0.33 17.85
C PHE A 16 44.60 -0.38 16.55
N ALA A 17 44.86 -1.69 16.43
CA ALA A 17 44.45 -2.50 15.28
C ALA A 17 42.93 -2.74 15.27
N GLN A 18 42.33 -3.00 16.44
CA GLN A 18 40.88 -3.18 16.60
C GLN A 18 40.07 -1.94 16.20
N ASN A 19 40.62 -0.72 16.38
CA ASN A 19 39.97 0.53 15.96
C ASN A 19 40.16 0.89 14.47
N LYS A 20 41.15 0.31 13.77
CA LYS A 20 41.41 0.61 12.35
C LYS A 20 40.55 -0.24 11.39
N ALA A 21 40.32 -1.51 11.72
CA ALA A 21 39.55 -2.42 10.85
C ALA A 21 38.08 -1.96 10.61
N PRO A 22 37.34 -1.50 11.64
CA PRO A 22 35.96 -0.99 11.46
C PRO A 22 35.91 0.26 10.59
N ARG A 23 36.85 1.20 10.79
CA ARG A 23 36.97 2.43 9.97
C ARG A 23 37.32 2.14 8.52
N ALA A 24 38.21 1.17 8.27
CA ALA A 24 38.57 0.76 6.91
C ALA A 24 37.36 0.17 6.17
N LYS A 25 36.58 -0.68 6.84
CA LYS A 25 35.33 -1.25 6.30
C LYS A 25 34.30 -0.16 5.97
N ILE A 26 34.09 0.80 6.88
CA ILE A 26 33.16 1.91 6.62
C ILE A 26 33.60 2.72 5.40
N ASN A 27 34.88 3.08 5.33
CA ASN A 27 35.41 3.84 4.20
C ASN A 27 35.28 3.06 2.88
N SER A 28 35.48 1.74 2.88
CA SER A 28 35.32 0.94 1.66
C SER A 28 33.86 0.89 1.19
N VAL A 29 32.90 0.75 2.11
CA VAL A 29 31.48 0.75 1.76
C VAL A 29 31.02 2.14 1.29
N LEU A 30 31.42 3.22 1.98
CA LEU A 30 31.14 4.58 1.54
C LEU A 30 31.69 4.86 0.14
N LYS A 31 32.94 4.45 -0.12
CA LYS A 31 33.56 4.62 -1.45
C LYS A 31 32.81 3.83 -2.53
N SER A 32 32.38 2.61 -2.24
CA SER A 32 31.55 1.81 -3.15
C SER A 32 30.22 2.50 -3.43
N TYR A 33 29.54 2.95 -2.38
CA TYR A 33 28.26 3.65 -2.46
C TYR A 33 28.34 4.95 -3.29
N GLU A 34 29.39 5.75 -3.06
CA GLU A 34 29.63 7.01 -3.78
C GLU A 34 30.06 6.79 -5.24
N SER A 35 30.62 5.63 -5.58
CA SER A 35 31.06 5.35 -6.96
C SER A 35 29.91 5.26 -7.95
N GLU A 36 28.68 5.03 -7.48
CA GLU A 36 27.46 5.05 -8.31
C GLU A 36 26.94 6.48 -8.55
N ILE A 37 27.47 7.48 -7.87
CA ILE A 37 27.03 8.88 -7.94
C ILE A 37 27.93 9.63 -8.93
N ASN A 38 27.32 10.35 -9.87
CA ASN A 38 28.04 11.14 -10.87
C ASN A 38 27.25 12.40 -11.22
N ASP A 39 27.74 13.21 -12.17
CA ASP A 39 27.11 14.49 -12.53
C ASP A 39 25.65 14.36 -13.00
N THR A 40 25.28 13.19 -13.53
CA THR A 40 23.94 12.88 -14.03
C THR A 40 23.06 12.13 -13.02
N VAL A 41 23.67 11.47 -12.02
CA VAL A 41 23.00 10.65 -11.01
C VAL A 41 23.12 11.34 -9.65
N PHE A 42 22.03 12.00 -9.22
CA PHE A 42 22.02 12.81 -8.00
C PHE A 42 22.24 12.00 -6.71
N VAL A 43 21.71 10.78 -6.66
CA VAL A 43 21.80 9.86 -5.51
C VAL A 43 21.95 8.42 -5.99
N ASN A 44 22.58 7.57 -5.18
CA ASN A 44 22.66 6.12 -5.43
C ASN A 44 21.25 5.49 -5.56
N ASN A 45 21.14 4.38 -6.30
CA ASN A 45 19.89 3.67 -6.54
C ASN A 45 19.15 3.27 -5.26
N LYS A 46 19.87 2.80 -4.23
CA LYS A 46 19.28 2.42 -2.95
C LYS A 46 18.62 3.61 -2.26
N THR A 47 19.28 4.76 -2.26
CA THR A 47 18.75 6.01 -1.70
C THR A 47 17.56 6.51 -2.50
N LEU A 48 17.61 6.42 -3.83
CA LEU A 48 16.47 6.76 -4.69
C LEU A 48 15.26 5.87 -4.40
N ASN A 49 15.46 4.56 -4.23
CA ASN A 49 14.41 3.61 -3.88
C ASN A 49 13.78 3.93 -2.53
N ILE A 50 14.60 4.11 -1.48
CA ILE A 50 14.13 4.42 -0.12
C ILE A 50 13.38 5.75 -0.13
N LEU A 51 13.92 6.77 -0.79
CA LEU A 51 13.31 8.09 -0.85
C LEU A 51 11.95 8.04 -1.55
N ILE A 52 11.88 7.45 -2.76
CA ILE A 52 10.61 7.31 -3.48
C ILE A 52 9.63 6.43 -2.70
N GLY A 53 10.09 5.31 -2.15
CA GLY A 53 9.26 4.41 -1.35
C GLY A 53 8.66 5.10 -0.13
N ASN A 54 9.48 5.80 0.64
CA ASN A 54 9.04 6.57 1.81
C ASN A 54 8.01 7.63 1.45
N VAL A 55 8.15 8.29 0.30
CA VAL A 55 7.14 9.23 -0.19
C VAL A 55 5.88 8.50 -0.63
N LEU A 56 5.95 7.45 -1.45
CA LEU A 56 4.76 6.71 -1.93
C LEU A 56 3.93 6.11 -0.80
N ASN A 57 4.56 5.59 0.25
CA ASN A 57 3.86 5.00 1.39
C ASN A 57 2.98 6.01 2.15
N GLN A 58 3.26 7.32 2.04
CA GLN A 58 2.40 8.38 2.59
C GLN A 58 1.09 8.56 1.82
N TYR A 59 0.99 7.94 0.64
CA TYR A 59 -0.14 8.02 -0.27
C TYR A 59 -0.78 6.65 -0.48
N LEU A 60 -0.58 5.72 0.45
CA LEU A 60 -0.97 4.32 0.28
C LEU A 60 -2.47 4.11 -0.08
N PRO A 61 -3.46 4.86 0.47
CA PRO A 61 -4.85 4.75 0.04
C PRO A 61 -5.04 5.00 -1.47
N SER A 62 -4.33 5.97 -2.02
CA SER A 62 -4.48 6.39 -3.42
C SER A 62 -3.56 5.63 -4.37
N THR A 63 -2.32 5.34 -3.96
CA THR A 63 -1.32 4.67 -4.80
C THR A 63 -1.44 3.15 -4.77
N LYS A 64 -2.06 2.59 -3.71
CA LYS A 64 -2.32 1.16 -3.49
C LYS A 64 -1.08 0.26 -3.61
N ILE A 65 0.12 0.85 -3.47
CA ILE A 65 1.42 0.19 -3.48
C ILE A 65 2.17 0.54 -2.20
N SER A 66 2.71 -0.49 -1.54
CA SER A 66 3.60 -0.34 -0.40
C SER A 66 4.98 -0.88 -0.77
N THR A 67 6.04 -0.19 -0.36
CA THR A 67 7.43 -0.66 -0.51
C THR A 67 8.02 -1.12 0.83
N GLN A 68 7.19 -1.35 1.84
CA GLN A 68 7.59 -1.88 3.15
C GLN A 68 7.18 -3.35 3.30
N PRO A 69 7.79 -4.13 4.21
CA PRO A 69 7.50 -5.56 4.39
C PRO A 69 6.03 -5.92 4.51
N ALA A 70 5.25 -5.08 5.18
CA ALA A 70 3.82 -5.30 5.34
C ALA A 70 3.03 -4.02 5.10
N SER A 71 1.77 -4.17 4.72
CA SER A 71 0.82 -3.07 4.63
C SER A 71 -0.60 -3.52 4.92
N PHE A 72 -1.37 -2.56 5.42
CA PHE A 72 -2.79 -2.62 5.63
C PHE A 72 -3.44 -1.57 4.74
N VAL A 73 -4.45 -1.98 3.98
CA VAL A 73 -5.28 -1.06 3.20
C VAL A 73 -6.73 -1.43 3.44
N LEU A 74 -7.46 -0.44 3.92
CA LEU A 74 -8.89 -0.41 3.95
C LEU A 74 -9.36 0.44 2.78
N ASP A 75 -10.07 -0.18 1.85
CA ASP A 75 -10.46 0.41 0.59
C ASP A 75 -11.98 0.49 0.50
N ASN A 76 -12.52 1.70 0.46
CA ASN A 76 -13.94 1.93 0.32
C ASN A 76 -14.41 1.84 -1.14
N ASP A 77 -13.50 1.82 -2.13
CA ASP A 77 -13.89 1.65 -3.54
C ASP A 77 -14.57 0.28 -3.76
N ASP A 78 -14.03 -0.79 -3.16
CA ASP A 78 -14.54 -2.15 -3.26
C ASP A 78 -14.95 -2.76 -1.90
N ASN A 79 -15.13 -1.91 -0.89
CA ASN A 79 -15.46 -2.25 0.49
C ASN A 79 -14.65 -3.43 1.02
N SER A 80 -13.33 -3.26 1.07
CA SER A 80 -12.40 -4.33 1.41
C SER A 80 -11.36 -3.94 2.44
N LEU A 81 -10.87 -4.97 3.13
CA LEU A 81 -9.69 -4.92 3.97
C LEU A 81 -8.62 -5.84 3.39
N SER A 82 -7.43 -5.30 3.12
CA SER A 82 -6.28 -6.02 2.59
C SER A 82 -5.11 -5.99 3.57
N LEU A 83 -4.55 -7.16 3.87
CA LEU A 83 -3.31 -7.36 4.60
C LEU A 83 -2.30 -7.96 3.63
N MET A 84 -1.27 -7.19 3.26
CA MET A 84 -0.32 -7.56 2.23
C MET A 84 1.09 -7.65 2.80
N GLY A 85 1.77 -8.75 2.51
CA GLY A 85 3.21 -8.89 2.66
C GLY A 85 3.90 -8.63 1.33
N ASN A 86 5.08 -8.04 1.40
CA ASN A 86 5.92 -7.73 0.24
C ASN A 86 7.22 -8.53 0.30
N TYR A 87 7.66 -9.02 -0.85
CA TYR A 87 8.87 -9.82 -0.98
C TYR A 87 9.88 -9.11 -1.89
N ASP A 88 11.06 -8.87 -1.33
CA ASP A 88 12.23 -8.44 -2.09
C ASP A 88 13.01 -9.67 -2.58
N HIS A 89 13.27 -9.71 -3.87
CA HIS A 89 13.96 -10.82 -4.55
C HIS A 89 15.37 -10.41 -4.99
N ARG A 90 15.81 -9.18 -4.71
CA ARG A 90 17.10 -8.67 -5.15
C ARG A 90 18.22 -9.49 -4.51
N ALA A 91 19.08 -10.08 -5.35
CA ALA A 91 20.28 -10.78 -4.90
C ALA A 91 21.36 -9.81 -4.40
N GLU A 92 21.40 -8.60 -4.97
CA GLU A 92 22.27 -7.50 -4.55
C GLU A 92 21.44 -6.40 -3.89
N THR A 93 21.73 -6.12 -2.62
CA THR A 93 20.99 -5.19 -1.75
C THR A 93 21.18 -3.71 -2.11
N TYR A 94 21.98 -3.41 -3.14
CA TYR A 94 22.21 -2.04 -3.65
C TYR A 94 21.45 -1.75 -4.95
N GLY A 95 20.96 -2.78 -5.63
CA GLY A 95 20.33 -2.66 -6.93
C GLY A 95 19.02 -1.88 -6.89
N TYR A 96 18.68 -1.24 -8.00
CA TYR A 96 17.38 -0.59 -8.17
C TYR A 96 16.22 -1.60 -8.02
N LEU A 97 15.16 -1.23 -7.29
CA LEU A 97 13.98 -2.09 -7.14
C LEU A 97 13.14 -1.99 -8.41
N ASN A 98 13.42 -2.88 -9.37
CA ASN A 98 12.76 -2.92 -10.67
C ASN A 98 11.40 -3.62 -10.61
N TYR A 99 11.18 -4.53 -9.67
CA TYR A 99 9.88 -5.16 -9.47
C TYR A 99 9.62 -5.53 -8.01
N LEU A 100 8.36 -5.78 -7.68
CA LEU A 100 7.93 -6.20 -6.35
C LEU A 100 6.85 -7.26 -6.47
N LEU A 101 7.02 -8.33 -5.70
CA LEU A 101 6.01 -9.35 -5.51
C LEU A 101 5.33 -9.12 -4.16
N SER A 102 4.01 -9.11 -4.18
CA SER A 102 3.20 -8.95 -2.97
C SER A 102 2.16 -10.05 -2.89
N GLY A 103 1.97 -10.60 -1.69
CA GLY A 103 0.98 -11.63 -1.42
C GLY A 103 0.28 -11.37 -0.09
N GLY A 104 -0.99 -11.71 0.00
CA GLY A 104 -1.74 -11.42 1.21
C GLY A 104 -3.18 -11.94 1.23
N ILE A 105 -3.88 -11.55 2.28
CA ILE A 105 -5.30 -11.88 2.48
C ILE A 105 -6.11 -10.60 2.24
N LYS A 106 -7.22 -10.76 1.52
CA LYS A 106 -8.19 -9.69 1.27
C LYS A 106 -9.58 -10.14 1.67
N LEU A 107 -10.21 -9.36 2.54
CA LEU A 107 -11.58 -9.54 3.02
C LEU A 107 -12.46 -8.54 2.28
N LYS A 108 -13.50 -9.01 1.59
CA LYS A 108 -14.47 -8.16 0.89
C LYS A 108 -15.84 -8.25 1.55
N GLY A 109 -16.44 -7.09 1.75
CA GLY A 109 -17.84 -6.94 2.17
C GLY A 109 -18.79 -6.71 1.00
N GLU A 110 -20.05 -6.42 1.31
CA GLU A 110 -21.04 -6.04 0.30
C GLU A 110 -20.76 -4.62 -0.23
N PRO A 111 -20.92 -4.35 -1.53
CA PRO A 111 -20.55 -3.05 -2.11
C PRO A 111 -21.35 -1.85 -1.55
N THR A 112 -22.51 -2.11 -0.94
CA THR A 112 -23.58 -1.13 -0.69
C THR A 112 -23.82 -0.86 0.81
N GLY A 113 -23.02 -1.48 1.68
CA GLY A 113 -23.13 -1.27 3.12
C GLY A 113 -22.62 0.11 3.55
N SER A 114 -23.32 0.74 4.51
CA SER A 114 -22.73 1.82 5.31
C SER A 114 -21.48 1.29 6.00
N PHE A 115 -20.40 2.05 5.92
CA PHE A 115 -19.09 1.60 6.35
C PHE A 115 -19.09 1.27 7.86
N TYR A 116 -18.63 0.06 8.21
CA TYR A 116 -18.37 -0.45 9.56
C TYR A 116 -19.52 -0.66 10.55
N ASN A 117 -20.52 -1.47 10.21
CA ASN A 117 -21.27 -2.20 11.23
C ASN A 117 -20.53 -3.51 11.61
N PHE A 118 -19.40 -3.41 12.31
CA PHE A 118 -18.69 -4.57 12.89
C PHE A 118 -19.54 -5.35 13.91
N LYS A 119 -20.66 -4.76 14.33
CA LYS A 119 -21.59 -5.34 15.30
C LYS A 119 -22.43 -6.47 14.70
N ASP A 120 -22.63 -6.46 13.37
CA ASP A 120 -23.29 -7.55 12.65
C ASP A 120 -22.21 -8.45 12.03
N SER A 121 -22.08 -9.67 12.55
CA SER A 121 -20.95 -10.60 12.38
C SER A 121 -20.67 -11.12 10.95
N ASN A 122 -21.28 -10.55 9.92
CA ASN A 122 -21.24 -11.05 8.53
C ASN A 122 -20.54 -10.10 7.55
N TRP A 123 -19.68 -9.20 8.04
CA TRP A 123 -19.08 -8.15 7.20
C TRP A 123 -18.08 -8.66 6.16
N ALA A 124 -17.33 -9.72 6.45
CA ALA A 124 -16.37 -10.33 5.52
C ALA A 124 -17.00 -11.57 4.86
N GLN A 125 -17.77 -11.33 3.79
CA GLN A 125 -18.47 -12.41 3.09
C GLN A 125 -17.58 -13.19 2.13
N ASN A 126 -16.49 -12.57 1.68
CA ASN A 126 -15.50 -13.19 0.80
C ASN A 126 -14.09 -12.94 1.32
N ILE A 127 -13.49 -13.97 1.92
CA ILE A 127 -12.08 -14.03 2.27
C ILE A 127 -11.35 -14.63 1.09
N GLY A 128 -10.30 -13.96 0.62
CA GLY A 128 -9.52 -14.45 -0.53
C GLY A 128 -8.04 -14.14 -0.42
N ALA A 129 -7.27 -14.83 -1.25
CA ALA A 129 -5.86 -14.53 -1.47
C ALA A 129 -5.74 -13.41 -2.50
N GLN A 130 -4.83 -12.46 -2.27
CA GLN A 130 -4.46 -11.43 -3.23
C GLN A 130 -2.98 -11.57 -3.58
N LEU A 131 -2.68 -11.54 -4.88
CA LEU A 131 -1.33 -11.54 -5.43
C LEU A 131 -1.14 -10.30 -6.29
N LYS A 132 0.04 -9.67 -6.16
CA LYS A 132 0.43 -8.52 -6.99
C LYS A 132 1.85 -8.72 -7.52
N PHE A 133 2.02 -8.44 -8.80
CA PHE A 133 3.32 -8.23 -9.42
C PHE A 133 3.38 -6.78 -9.88
N THR A 134 4.31 -6.00 -9.33
CA THR A 134 4.52 -4.60 -9.70
C THR A 134 5.85 -4.45 -10.40
N TYR A 135 5.85 -3.89 -11.60
CA TYR A 135 7.07 -3.49 -12.31
C TYR A 135 7.25 -1.98 -12.20
N PHE A 136 8.43 -1.57 -11.78
CA PHE A 136 8.80 -0.19 -11.54
C PHE A 136 9.68 0.33 -12.66
N PHE A 137 9.27 1.43 -13.30
CA PHE A 137 10.18 2.18 -14.16
C PHE A 137 11.17 2.97 -13.30
N SER A 138 12.33 3.29 -13.87
CA SER A 138 13.32 4.16 -13.25
C SER A 138 12.69 5.49 -12.85
N GLY A 139 12.86 5.85 -11.58
CA GLY A 139 12.39 7.10 -11.01
C GLY A 139 13.38 8.22 -11.32
N THR A 140 12.89 9.45 -11.33
CA THR A 140 13.74 10.63 -11.56
C THR A 140 13.62 11.60 -10.41
N LEU A 141 14.75 12.11 -9.94
CA LEU A 141 14.84 13.16 -8.93
C LEU A 141 15.55 14.36 -9.53
N THR A 142 14.89 15.52 -9.57
CA THR A 142 15.50 16.77 -10.02
C THR A 142 16.06 17.50 -8.80
N LYS A 143 17.39 17.66 -8.76
CA LYS A 143 18.06 18.42 -7.69
C LYS A 143 17.70 19.90 -7.75
N ASN A 144 17.73 20.55 -6.60
CA ASN A 144 17.67 22.01 -6.55
C ASN A 144 18.97 22.58 -7.17
N SER A 145 18.89 23.70 -7.89
CA SER A 145 19.98 24.22 -8.72
C SER A 145 21.15 24.83 -7.93
N ASP A 146 21.09 24.77 -6.59
CA ASP A 146 22.17 25.20 -5.73
C ASP A 146 23.39 24.28 -5.90
N GLN A 147 24.51 24.87 -6.34
CA GLN A 147 25.78 24.19 -6.56
C GLN A 147 26.35 23.55 -5.28
N GLN A 148 25.86 23.95 -4.09
CA GLN A 148 26.37 23.44 -2.82
C GLN A 148 25.76 22.11 -2.38
N ILE A 149 24.66 21.64 -2.98
CA ILE A 149 23.96 20.42 -2.49
C ILE A 149 24.85 19.18 -2.56
N SER A 150 25.60 19.01 -3.64
CA SER A 150 26.55 17.89 -3.77
C SER A 150 27.63 17.93 -2.68
N SER A 151 28.13 19.12 -2.34
CA SER A 151 29.08 19.31 -1.25
C SER A 151 28.44 19.02 0.11
N LEU A 152 27.21 19.48 0.32
CA LEU A 152 26.47 19.33 1.56
C LEU A 152 26.13 17.86 1.85
N LEU A 153 25.71 17.09 0.83
CA LEU A 153 25.51 15.65 0.96
C LEU A 153 26.82 14.90 1.22
N LYS A 154 27.91 15.28 0.55
CA LYS A 154 29.23 14.69 0.80
C LYS A 154 29.68 14.92 2.24
N ASP A 155 29.58 16.15 2.72
CA ASP A 155 29.89 16.53 4.10
C ASP A 155 29.04 15.76 5.11
N TYR A 156 27.74 15.59 4.84
CA TYR A 156 26.83 14.81 5.69
C TYR A 156 27.23 13.32 5.76
N ARG A 157 27.61 12.71 4.63
CA ARG A 157 28.12 11.33 4.60
C ARG A 157 29.41 11.17 5.40
N GLU A 158 30.39 12.05 5.16
CA GLU A 158 31.72 11.96 5.76
C GLU A 158 31.74 12.26 7.27
N LYS A 159 30.90 13.18 7.72
CA LYS A 159 30.87 13.62 9.13
C LYS A 159 29.78 12.90 9.93
N THR A 160 28.54 12.96 9.48
CA THR A 160 27.39 12.48 10.27
C THR A 160 27.19 10.98 10.12
N ILE A 161 27.01 10.48 8.90
CA ILE A 161 26.70 9.06 8.66
C ILE A 161 27.87 8.18 9.12
N LYS A 162 29.11 8.59 8.85
CA LYS A 162 30.29 7.87 9.30
C LYS A 162 30.39 7.77 10.83
N ASN A 163 30.07 8.83 11.56
CA ASN A 163 30.06 8.78 13.03
C ASN A 163 28.94 7.86 13.55
N LEU A 164 27.73 7.95 12.98
CA LEU A 164 26.63 7.04 13.32
C LEU A 164 26.99 5.56 13.06
N ALA A 165 27.67 5.28 11.95
CA ALA A 165 28.15 3.94 11.64
C ALA A 165 29.21 3.45 12.64
N LEU A 166 30.10 4.33 13.10
CA LEU A 166 31.09 4.01 14.13
C LEU A 166 30.43 3.71 15.48
N GLU A 167 29.49 4.54 15.90
CA GLU A 167 28.70 4.32 17.13
C GLU A 167 27.91 3.00 17.07
N ALA A 168 27.28 2.69 15.93
CA ALA A 168 26.57 1.43 15.74
C ALA A 168 27.50 0.22 15.87
N LEU A 169 28.74 0.30 15.36
CA LEU A 169 29.75 -0.75 15.45
C LEU A 169 30.23 -1.02 16.88
N GLU A 170 30.09 -0.07 17.80
CA GLU A 170 30.37 -0.28 19.23
C GLU A 170 29.32 -1.20 19.88
N THR A 171 28.10 -1.23 19.34
CA THR A 171 26.98 -2.01 19.87
C THR A 171 26.80 -3.37 19.17
N LYS A 172 27.03 -3.43 17.86
CA LYS A 172 26.93 -4.65 17.04
C LYS A 172 27.82 -4.53 15.80
N PRO A 173 28.59 -5.56 15.41
CA PRO A 173 29.26 -5.56 14.12
C PRO A 173 28.23 -5.50 12.99
N LEU A 174 28.23 -4.40 12.24
CA LEU A 174 27.43 -4.25 11.02
C LEU A 174 28.14 -4.93 9.86
N ASP A 175 27.40 -5.70 9.07
CA ASP A 175 27.91 -6.16 7.78
C ASP A 175 27.90 -5.02 6.73
N SER A 176 28.38 -5.31 5.51
CA SER A 176 28.44 -4.28 4.47
C SER A 176 27.06 -3.84 3.98
N VAL A 177 26.07 -4.75 4.03
CA VAL A 177 24.69 -4.51 3.60
C VAL A 177 23.99 -3.60 4.59
N GLU A 178 24.03 -3.94 5.88
CA GLU A 178 23.44 -3.16 6.96
C GLU A 178 24.02 -1.74 6.99
N LEU A 179 25.33 -1.60 6.72
CA LEU A 179 25.98 -0.30 6.67
C LEU A 179 25.50 0.56 5.49
N ALA A 180 25.36 -0.03 4.31
CA ALA A 180 24.84 0.68 3.15
C ALA A 180 23.35 1.04 3.29
N GLU A 181 22.55 0.19 3.93
CA GLU A 181 21.17 0.51 4.30
C GLU A 181 21.12 1.72 5.23
N LEU A 182 21.99 1.76 6.25
CA LEU A 182 22.12 2.91 7.14
C LEU A 182 22.49 4.19 6.37
N ILE A 183 23.48 4.12 5.47
CA ILE A 183 23.90 5.27 4.65
C ILE A 183 22.73 5.77 3.80
N ALA A 184 22.10 4.87 3.04
CA ALA A 184 21.04 5.23 2.11
C ALA A 184 19.80 5.77 2.83
N THR A 185 19.43 5.17 3.95
CA THR A 185 18.30 5.60 4.78
C THR A 185 18.54 6.99 5.35
N LYS A 186 19.70 7.23 5.97
CA LYS A 186 20.01 8.53 6.58
C LYS A 186 20.16 9.64 5.55
N GLU A 187 20.72 9.33 4.39
CA GLU A 187 20.78 10.29 3.29
C GLU A 187 19.37 10.63 2.77
N ALA A 188 18.50 9.64 2.57
CA ALA A 188 17.12 9.87 2.15
C ALA A 188 16.34 10.74 3.16
N GLU A 189 16.45 10.44 4.45
CA GLU A 189 15.88 11.25 5.53
C GLU A 189 16.39 12.70 5.48
N TYR A 190 17.69 12.89 5.28
CA TYR A 190 18.30 14.21 5.22
C TYR A 190 17.84 15.02 4.00
N ILE A 191 17.70 14.38 2.84
CA ILE A 191 17.17 15.01 1.62
C ILE A 191 15.71 15.46 1.82
N LEU A 192 14.88 14.60 2.44
CA LEU A 192 13.49 14.93 2.70
C LEU A 192 13.33 16.03 3.75
N LYS A 193 14.13 16.00 4.83
CA LYS A 193 14.07 16.97 5.92
C LYS A 193 14.50 18.38 5.51
N ASN A 194 15.43 18.49 4.56
CA ASN A 194 16.01 19.76 4.13
C ASN A 194 15.55 20.20 2.73
N ASP A 195 14.53 19.56 2.15
CA ASP A 195 13.97 19.88 0.82
C ASP A 195 15.03 20.00 -0.30
N LEU A 196 15.99 19.05 -0.37
CA LEU A 196 17.14 19.12 -1.30
C LEU A 196 16.80 18.76 -2.77
N TYR A 197 15.52 18.61 -3.10
CA TYR A 197 15.04 18.29 -4.44
C TYR A 197 13.87 19.20 -4.84
N VAL A 198 13.71 19.41 -6.14
CA VAL A 198 12.65 20.26 -6.73
C VAL A 198 11.47 19.42 -7.17
N SER A 199 11.75 18.26 -7.78
CA SER A 199 10.68 17.36 -8.21
C SER A 199 11.11 15.90 -8.22
N MET A 200 10.15 15.02 -8.02
CA MET A 200 10.27 13.57 -8.06
C MET A 200 9.20 13.01 -8.98
N ARG A 201 9.58 12.01 -9.79
CA ARG A 201 8.64 11.29 -10.65
C ARG A 201 8.87 9.80 -10.59
N LYS A 202 7.79 9.04 -10.59
CA LYS A 202 7.83 7.58 -10.59
C LYS A 202 6.64 7.04 -11.37
N PHE A 203 6.88 6.00 -12.16
CA PHE A 203 5.84 5.25 -12.85
C PHE A 203 5.97 3.77 -12.52
N TRP A 204 4.85 3.06 -12.54
CA TRP A 204 4.82 1.62 -12.36
C TRP A 204 3.59 0.99 -12.98
N VAL A 205 3.70 -0.30 -13.25
CA VAL A 205 2.59 -1.14 -13.71
C VAL A 205 2.38 -2.24 -12.68
N THR A 206 1.14 -2.50 -12.29
CA THR A 206 0.81 -3.59 -11.38
C THR A 206 -0.19 -4.55 -12.02
N LEU A 207 0.18 -5.82 -12.10
CA LEU A 207 -0.75 -6.92 -12.35
C LEU A 207 -1.22 -7.44 -10.99
N GLN A 208 -2.53 -7.53 -10.80
CA GLN A 208 -3.14 -8.00 -9.56
C GLN A 208 -4.17 -9.09 -9.83
N GLY A 209 -4.18 -10.12 -8.99
CA GLY A 209 -5.22 -11.14 -8.94
C GLY A 209 -5.79 -11.29 -7.54
N TYR A 210 -7.09 -11.52 -7.46
CA TYR A 210 -7.81 -11.90 -6.24
C TYR A 210 -8.56 -13.20 -6.50
N ILE A 211 -8.35 -14.19 -5.63
CA ILE A 211 -9.01 -15.48 -5.67
C ILE A 211 -9.74 -15.69 -4.35
N PRO A 212 -11.07 -15.88 -4.35
CA PRO A 212 -11.83 -16.18 -3.14
C PRO A 212 -11.41 -17.55 -2.60
N LEU A 213 -11.12 -17.62 -1.30
CA LEU A 213 -10.86 -18.86 -0.56
C LEU A 213 -12.12 -19.35 0.17
N THR A 214 -13.08 -18.45 0.39
CA THR A 214 -14.42 -18.76 0.91
C THR A 214 -15.46 -18.41 -0.14
N LYS A 215 -16.50 -19.23 -0.26
CA LYS A 215 -17.67 -18.92 -1.08
C LYS A 215 -18.69 -18.17 -0.24
N SER A 216 -19.25 -17.10 -0.78
CA SER A 216 -20.42 -16.48 -0.17
C SER A 216 -21.66 -17.29 -0.54
N SER A 217 -22.46 -17.67 0.47
CA SER A 217 -23.75 -18.33 0.26
C SER A 217 -24.88 -17.33 0.46
N LYS A 218 -25.80 -17.27 -0.49
CA LYS A 218 -26.93 -16.34 -0.48
C LYS A 218 -28.21 -17.10 -0.82
N THR A 219 -29.25 -16.83 -0.04
CA THR A 219 -30.54 -17.47 -0.18
C THR A 219 -31.50 -16.58 -0.97
N PHE A 220 -32.17 -17.19 -1.95
CA PHE A 220 -33.06 -16.55 -2.91
C PHE A 220 -34.47 -17.14 -2.87
N THR A 221 -35.44 -16.34 -3.30
CA THR A 221 -36.78 -16.81 -3.65
C THR A 221 -37.30 -16.09 -4.90
N ASN A 222 -37.95 -16.84 -5.78
CA ASN A 222 -38.64 -16.31 -6.97
C ASN A 222 -40.13 -16.11 -6.73
N THR A 223 -40.61 -16.40 -5.52
CA THR A 223 -42.03 -16.37 -5.18
C THR A 223 -42.25 -15.50 -3.96
N THR A 224 -43.49 -15.07 -3.74
CA THR A 224 -43.88 -14.44 -2.48
C THR A 224 -43.97 -15.46 -1.33
N ASP A 225 -43.78 -16.75 -1.61
CA ASP A 225 -43.76 -17.82 -0.64
C ASP A 225 -42.32 -18.00 -0.09
N ALA A 226 -42.17 -17.72 1.21
CA ALA A 226 -40.90 -17.83 1.92
C ALA A 226 -40.48 -19.29 2.17
N SER A 227 -41.29 -20.29 1.81
CA SER A 227 -40.95 -21.71 1.93
C SER A 227 -40.13 -22.26 0.75
N ILE A 228 -40.13 -21.55 -0.39
CA ILE A 228 -39.37 -21.94 -1.59
C ILE A 228 -38.07 -21.15 -1.62
N LEU A 229 -37.02 -21.73 -1.04
CA LEU A 229 -35.71 -21.11 -0.92
C LEU A 229 -34.67 -21.87 -1.75
N ALA A 230 -33.82 -21.12 -2.44
CA ALA A 230 -32.65 -21.66 -3.15
C ALA A 230 -31.37 -21.00 -2.63
N ASP A 231 -30.38 -21.81 -2.29
CA ASP A 231 -29.06 -21.33 -1.88
C ASP A 231 -28.10 -21.34 -3.07
N HIS A 232 -27.46 -20.20 -3.30
CA HIS A 232 -26.46 -20.03 -4.35
C HIS A 232 -25.11 -19.68 -3.74
N GLN A 233 -24.08 -20.37 -4.21
CA GLN A 233 -22.69 -20.11 -3.84
C GLN A 233 -22.02 -19.25 -4.90
N PHE A 234 -21.29 -18.23 -4.47
CA PHE A 234 -20.63 -17.29 -5.37
C PHE A 234 -19.14 -17.13 -5.08
N GLU A 235 -18.34 -17.08 -6.15
CA GLU A 235 -16.89 -16.90 -6.13
C GLU A 235 -16.48 -15.59 -6.82
N ALA A 236 -16.25 -14.56 -6.02
CA ALA A 236 -15.97 -13.20 -6.47
C ALA A 236 -14.51 -12.95 -6.91
N TRP A 237 -13.97 -13.73 -7.86
CA TRP A 237 -12.60 -13.52 -8.36
C TRP A 237 -12.46 -12.23 -9.18
N ASP A 238 -11.26 -11.66 -9.20
CA ASP A 238 -10.92 -10.58 -10.12
C ASP A 238 -9.45 -10.57 -10.54
N ALA A 239 -9.20 -10.00 -11.72
CA ALA A 239 -7.88 -9.70 -12.23
C ALA A 239 -7.86 -8.27 -12.76
N SER A 240 -6.79 -7.53 -12.45
CA SER A 240 -6.62 -6.16 -12.93
C SER A 240 -5.18 -5.86 -13.33
N LEU A 241 -5.05 -4.91 -14.24
CA LEU A 241 -3.79 -4.31 -14.63
C LEU A 241 -3.92 -2.81 -14.32
N SER A 242 -2.95 -2.23 -13.62
CA SER A 242 -2.94 -0.79 -13.35
C SER A 242 -1.68 -0.14 -13.89
N PHE A 243 -1.87 1.00 -14.57
CA PHE A 243 -0.80 1.90 -14.98
C PHE A 243 -0.84 3.11 -14.06
N ASN A 244 0.27 3.41 -13.40
CA ASN A 244 0.30 4.40 -12.35
C ASN A 244 1.45 5.37 -12.56
N GLY A 245 1.25 6.60 -12.13
CA GLY A 245 2.32 7.57 -12.02
C GLY A 245 2.15 8.49 -10.81
N PHE A 246 3.28 8.95 -10.32
CA PHE A 246 3.39 9.84 -9.19
C PHE A 246 4.36 10.97 -9.52
N PHE A 247 3.92 12.19 -9.24
CA PHE A 247 4.69 13.42 -9.36
C PHE A 247 4.66 14.13 -8.03
N LYS A 248 5.82 14.56 -7.55
CA LYS A 248 5.93 15.42 -6.38
C LYS A 248 6.75 16.64 -6.73
N TRP A 249 6.24 17.78 -6.32
CA TRP A 249 6.90 19.07 -6.26
C TRP A 249 7.05 19.49 -4.79
N LYS A 250 7.64 20.65 -4.55
CA LYS A 250 7.86 21.19 -3.20
C LYS A 250 6.57 21.24 -2.38
N ASP A 251 5.55 21.92 -2.89
CA ASP A 251 4.30 22.17 -2.14
C ASP A 251 3.12 21.34 -2.64
N ALA A 252 3.30 20.49 -3.65
CA ALA A 252 2.20 19.74 -4.25
C ALA A 252 2.64 18.36 -4.71
N SER A 253 1.70 17.42 -4.76
CA SER A 253 1.88 16.12 -5.38
C SER A 253 0.65 15.74 -6.19
N LEU A 254 0.84 14.80 -7.10
CA LEU A 254 -0.16 14.26 -7.99
C LEU A 254 0.13 12.78 -8.22
N SER A 255 -0.84 11.92 -7.94
CA SER A 255 -0.86 10.53 -8.40
C SER A 255 -1.98 10.34 -9.40
N PHE A 256 -1.76 9.49 -10.40
CA PHE A 256 -2.80 9.03 -11.30
C PHE A 256 -2.71 7.53 -11.51
N SER A 257 -3.85 6.92 -11.80
CA SER A 257 -3.99 5.50 -12.10
C SER A 257 -5.01 5.27 -13.22
N ALA A 258 -4.69 4.37 -14.13
CA ALA A 258 -5.62 3.81 -15.11
C ALA A 258 -5.67 2.30 -14.94
N ILE A 259 -6.87 1.75 -14.71
CA ILE A 259 -7.08 0.40 -14.19
C ILE A 259 -8.16 -0.33 -15.00
N PRO A 260 -7.79 -1.06 -16.06
CA PRO A 260 -8.63 -2.12 -16.60
C PRO A 260 -8.74 -3.31 -15.62
N ARG A 261 -9.95 -3.87 -15.54
CA ARG A 261 -10.26 -5.02 -14.67
C ARG A 261 -11.26 -5.95 -15.34
N VAL A 262 -11.11 -7.24 -15.08
CA VAL A 262 -12.12 -8.26 -15.36
C VAL A 262 -12.43 -8.99 -14.06
N TYR A 263 -13.70 -9.20 -13.78
CA TYR A 263 -14.12 -9.78 -12.50
C TYR A 263 -15.43 -10.56 -12.63
N GLN A 264 -15.58 -11.55 -11.76
CA GLN A 264 -16.83 -12.27 -11.62
C GLN A 264 -17.81 -11.45 -10.79
N ASN A 265 -19.04 -11.37 -11.29
CA ASN A 265 -20.09 -10.55 -10.75
C ASN A 265 -21.40 -11.35 -10.68
N ASN A 266 -22.39 -10.79 -9.98
CA ASN A 266 -23.75 -11.32 -9.97
C ASN A 266 -24.76 -10.18 -9.80
N ASN A 267 -26.03 -10.51 -9.95
CA ASN A 267 -27.10 -9.54 -9.83
C ASN A 267 -27.31 -8.97 -8.40
N ILE A 268 -26.75 -9.58 -7.35
CA ILE A 268 -26.70 -9.00 -5.99
C ILE A 268 -25.69 -7.85 -5.95
N LEU A 269 -24.47 -8.10 -6.40
CA LEU A 269 -23.37 -7.13 -6.35
C LEU A 269 -23.60 -5.91 -7.24
N THR A 270 -24.43 -6.07 -8.29
CA THR A 270 -24.89 -4.98 -9.15
C THR A 270 -26.18 -4.30 -8.67
N GLU A 271 -26.74 -4.72 -7.53
CA GLU A 271 -28.02 -4.25 -6.99
C GLU A 271 -29.25 -4.44 -7.90
N ALA A 272 -29.14 -5.29 -8.92
CA ALA A 272 -30.28 -5.62 -9.77
C ALA A 272 -31.36 -6.40 -9.00
N VAL A 273 -30.97 -7.20 -7.99
CA VAL A 273 -31.89 -7.84 -7.03
C VAL A 273 -31.76 -7.22 -5.64
N LYS A 274 -32.89 -7.05 -4.94
CA LYS A 274 -32.95 -6.46 -3.61
C LYS A 274 -33.23 -7.51 -2.54
N LYS A 275 -32.53 -7.39 -1.41
CA LYS A 275 -32.82 -8.15 -0.19
C LYS A 275 -34.16 -7.68 0.39
N ARG A 276 -35.06 -8.61 0.68
CA ARG A 276 -36.35 -8.36 1.33
C ARG A 276 -36.40 -9.07 2.67
N THR A 277 -36.90 -8.38 3.67
CA THR A 277 -37.15 -8.94 5.00
C THR A 277 -38.57 -9.48 5.04
N PHE A 278 -38.70 -10.73 5.44
CA PHE A 278 -39.98 -11.41 5.63
C PHE A 278 -40.18 -11.65 7.11
N THR A 279 -41.35 -11.27 7.59
CA THR A 279 -41.74 -11.45 8.98
C THR A 279 -42.89 -12.44 9.04
N SER A 280 -42.69 -13.57 9.69
CA SER A 280 -43.74 -14.57 9.90
C SER A 280 -44.36 -14.41 11.29
N PHE A 281 -45.67 -14.62 11.34
CA PHE A 281 -46.47 -14.63 12.55
C PHE A 281 -47.11 -16.00 12.72
N GLU A 282 -47.06 -16.56 13.92
CA GLU A 282 -47.86 -17.73 14.28
C GLU A 282 -49.15 -17.29 14.98
N GLY A 283 -50.25 -17.99 14.69
CA GLY A 283 -51.52 -17.76 15.36
C GLY A 283 -51.44 -18.14 16.83
N SER A 284 -51.65 -17.16 17.72
CA SER A 284 -51.84 -17.41 19.16
C SER A 284 -53.27 -17.88 19.44
N PRO A 285 -53.49 -18.79 20.40
CA PRO A 285 -54.81 -19.16 20.89
C PRO A 285 -55.67 -17.96 21.36
N GLU A 286 -55.03 -16.83 21.72
CA GLU A 286 -55.68 -15.63 22.27
C GLU A 286 -55.86 -14.49 21.24
N GLY A 287 -55.64 -14.75 19.94
CA GLY A 287 -55.99 -13.82 18.86
C GLY A 287 -55.00 -12.67 18.60
N GLN A 288 -53.91 -12.57 19.37
CA GLN A 288 -52.79 -11.66 19.08
C GLN A 288 -51.67 -12.46 18.37
N PRO A 289 -51.41 -12.24 17.06
CA PRO A 289 -50.36 -12.95 16.35
C PRO A 289 -48.99 -12.70 16.99
N ALA A 290 -48.28 -13.76 17.35
CA ALA A 290 -46.94 -13.66 17.92
C ALA A 290 -45.91 -13.60 16.78
N LEU A 291 -44.97 -12.67 16.87
CA LEU A 291 -43.82 -12.59 15.96
C LEU A 291 -42.92 -13.81 16.17
N THR A 292 -42.81 -14.68 15.16
CA THR A 292 -42.10 -15.97 15.33
C THR A 292 -40.72 -15.95 14.68
N LYS A 293 -40.61 -15.40 13.47
CA LYS A 293 -39.34 -15.37 12.73
C LYS A 293 -39.25 -14.14 11.82
N THR A 294 -38.08 -13.52 11.78
CA THR A 294 -37.76 -12.50 10.79
C THR A 294 -36.56 -13.01 9.99
N ASP A 295 -36.81 -13.38 8.75
CA ASP A 295 -35.77 -13.83 7.82
C ASP A 295 -35.58 -12.79 6.72
N SER A 296 -34.47 -12.88 5.97
CA SER A 296 -34.25 -11.98 4.84
C SER A 296 -33.60 -12.70 3.68
N TYR A 297 -34.20 -12.58 2.50
CA TYR A 297 -33.83 -13.29 1.29
C TYR A 297 -33.75 -12.35 0.10
N TYR A 298 -32.98 -12.70 -0.93
CA TYR A 298 -32.97 -11.97 -2.19
C TYR A 298 -34.18 -12.37 -3.03
N TYR A 299 -34.91 -11.39 -3.56
CA TYR A 299 -36.10 -11.63 -4.36
C TYR A 299 -35.79 -11.45 -5.86
N GLY A 300 -35.98 -12.52 -6.63
CA GLY A 300 -35.68 -12.59 -8.07
C GLY A 300 -34.75 -13.75 -8.43
N GLU A 301 -34.62 -14.03 -9.73
CA GLU A 301 -33.75 -15.10 -10.22
C GLU A 301 -32.29 -14.76 -9.98
N TYR A 302 -31.47 -15.75 -9.61
CA TYR A 302 -30.04 -15.54 -9.43
C TYR A 302 -29.28 -15.65 -10.76
N GLU A 303 -28.42 -14.68 -11.04
CA GLU A 303 -27.59 -14.66 -12.25
C GLU A 303 -26.15 -14.30 -11.92
N GLU A 304 -25.22 -15.10 -12.46
CA GLU A 304 -23.78 -14.86 -12.43
C GLU A 304 -23.26 -14.51 -13.81
N PHE A 305 -22.31 -13.57 -13.86
CA PHE A 305 -21.73 -13.13 -15.11
C PHE A 305 -20.37 -12.48 -14.88
N THR A 306 -19.51 -12.54 -15.90
CA THR A 306 -18.24 -11.83 -15.89
C THR A 306 -18.45 -10.39 -16.37
N SER A 307 -17.85 -9.42 -15.68
CA SER A 307 -17.90 -8.00 -16.03
C SER A 307 -16.52 -7.48 -16.39
N GLY A 308 -16.49 -6.53 -17.33
CA GLY A 308 -15.32 -5.72 -17.63
C GLY A 308 -15.44 -4.35 -17.00
N GLN A 309 -14.31 -3.73 -16.69
CA GLN A 309 -14.26 -2.38 -16.12
C GLN A 309 -13.03 -1.64 -16.59
N VAL A 310 -13.16 -0.33 -16.78
CA VAL A 310 -12.06 0.61 -16.89
C VAL A 310 -12.26 1.73 -15.88
N LYS A 311 -11.27 1.94 -15.01
CA LYS A 311 -11.26 3.01 -14.02
C LYS A 311 -10.10 3.97 -14.27
N ALA A 312 -10.34 5.26 -14.11
CA ALA A 312 -9.30 6.29 -14.05
C ALA A 312 -9.42 7.03 -12.70
N GLU A 313 -8.29 7.29 -12.06
CA GLU A 313 -8.23 7.95 -10.76
C GLU A 313 -7.08 8.95 -10.72
N VAL A 314 -7.33 10.10 -10.10
CA VAL A 314 -6.34 11.16 -9.86
C VAL A 314 -6.48 11.65 -8.43
N THR A 315 -5.36 11.81 -7.75
CA THR A 315 -5.28 12.33 -6.38
C THR A 315 -4.18 13.36 -6.30
N SER A 316 -4.45 14.51 -5.68
CA SER A 316 -3.46 15.53 -5.39
C SER A 316 -3.42 15.85 -3.91
N LEU A 317 -2.24 16.13 -3.36
CA LEU A 317 -2.08 16.73 -2.03
C LEU A 317 -1.32 18.04 -2.14
N TYR A 318 -1.75 19.01 -1.33
CA TYR A 318 -1.02 20.23 -1.04
C TYR A 318 -0.24 20.06 0.27
N LYS A 319 1.04 20.41 0.24
CA LYS A 319 2.02 20.32 1.35
C LYS A 319 2.05 18.94 2.04
N ASP A 320 1.79 17.88 1.27
CA ASP A 320 1.68 16.50 1.74
C ASP A 320 0.68 16.30 2.89
N PHE A 321 -0.33 17.17 3.02
CA PHE A 321 -1.26 17.15 4.16
C PHE A 321 -2.70 16.90 3.74
N ILE A 322 -3.23 17.71 2.83
CA ILE A 322 -4.63 17.66 2.42
C ILE A 322 -4.73 17.87 0.91
N GLY A 323 -5.71 17.29 0.26
CA GLY A 323 -6.03 17.68 -1.11
C GLY A 323 -7.34 17.10 -1.61
N VAL A 324 -7.34 16.72 -2.89
CA VAL A 324 -8.53 16.31 -3.62
C VAL A 324 -8.25 15.07 -4.45
N SER A 325 -9.22 14.18 -4.52
CA SER A 325 -9.20 13.00 -5.38
C SER A 325 -10.48 12.92 -6.20
N ALA A 326 -10.36 12.34 -7.39
CA ALA A 326 -11.48 12.03 -8.25
C ALA A 326 -11.24 10.71 -8.97
N ALA A 327 -12.29 9.92 -9.14
CA ALA A 327 -12.25 8.73 -9.98
C ALA A 327 -13.51 8.59 -10.81
N LEU A 328 -13.35 8.01 -11.99
CA LEU A 328 -14.43 7.61 -12.89
C LEU A 328 -14.23 6.14 -13.24
N GLU A 329 -15.31 5.38 -13.22
CA GLU A 329 -15.30 3.94 -13.45
C GLU A 329 -16.45 3.58 -14.39
N GLN A 330 -16.11 2.99 -15.54
CA GLN A 330 -17.10 2.47 -16.48
C GLN A 330 -17.08 0.93 -16.43
N ASN A 331 -18.22 0.34 -16.13
CA ASN A 331 -18.44 -1.11 -16.19
C ASN A 331 -19.13 -1.47 -17.51
N PHE A 332 -18.83 -2.66 -18.02
CA PHE A 332 -19.39 -3.14 -19.29
C PHE A 332 -19.43 -4.67 -19.34
N TRP A 333 -20.08 -5.19 -20.39
CA TRP A 333 -20.40 -6.61 -20.66
C TRP A 333 -21.63 -7.16 -19.93
N ASN A 334 -22.24 -8.17 -20.54
CA ASN A 334 -23.36 -8.97 -19.98
C ASN A 334 -24.51 -8.13 -19.42
N GLY A 335 -24.87 -7.03 -20.10
CA GLY A 335 -25.96 -6.15 -19.72
C GLY A 335 -25.67 -5.21 -18.54
N TYR A 336 -24.48 -5.29 -17.93
CA TYR A 336 -24.05 -4.38 -16.87
C TYR A 336 -23.26 -3.19 -17.46
N ASP A 337 -23.96 -2.09 -17.68
CA ASP A 337 -23.41 -0.82 -18.17
C ASP A 337 -23.64 0.26 -17.11
N ALA A 338 -22.68 0.38 -16.19
CA ALA A 338 -22.75 1.31 -15.06
C ALA A 338 -21.56 2.25 -15.06
N LEU A 339 -21.86 3.55 -15.03
CA LEU A 339 -20.90 4.61 -14.79
C LEU A 339 -20.94 4.99 -13.30
N ASN A 340 -19.82 4.77 -12.63
CA ASN A 340 -19.62 5.10 -11.23
C ASN A 340 -18.58 6.22 -11.11
N TRP A 341 -18.64 6.99 -10.03
CA TRP A 341 -17.68 8.05 -9.77
C TRP A 341 -17.38 8.20 -8.30
N LYS A 342 -16.22 8.80 -7.99
CA LYS A 342 -15.77 9.12 -6.64
C LYS A 342 -15.19 10.52 -6.61
N LEU A 343 -15.51 11.27 -5.57
CA LEU A 343 -14.79 12.46 -5.15
C LEU A 343 -14.31 12.24 -3.71
N GLY A 344 -13.10 12.72 -3.39
CA GLY A 344 -12.58 12.53 -2.05
C GLY A 344 -11.63 13.63 -1.57
N ILE A 345 -11.43 13.63 -0.26
CA ILE A 345 -10.51 14.50 0.46
C ILE A 345 -9.45 13.61 1.12
N PRO A 346 -8.33 13.35 0.44
CA PRO A 346 -7.19 12.66 1.00
C PRO A 346 -6.49 13.53 2.04
N LEU A 347 -6.12 12.90 3.16
CA LEU A 347 -5.46 13.48 4.32
C LEU A 347 -4.29 12.60 4.74
N ASN A 348 -3.15 13.22 5.04
CA ASN A 348 -1.95 12.54 5.51
C ASN A 348 -1.53 13.13 6.85
N LEU A 349 -1.65 12.32 7.90
CA LEU A 349 -1.30 12.73 9.26
C LEU A 349 0.15 12.40 9.54
N LYS A 350 0.94 13.41 9.92
CA LYS A 350 2.34 13.25 10.31
C LYS A 350 2.48 13.06 11.83
N ASN A 351 3.46 12.25 12.25
CA ASN A 351 3.85 12.11 13.65
C ASN A 351 4.64 13.34 14.14
N LYS A 352 5.06 13.33 15.41
CA LYS A 352 5.83 14.44 16.02
C LYS A 352 7.17 14.70 15.32
N ASP A 353 7.71 13.70 14.64
CA ASP A 353 8.98 13.75 13.91
C ASP A 353 8.79 14.20 12.45
N GLY A 354 7.55 14.48 12.05
CA GLY A 354 7.20 14.92 10.69
C GLY A 354 7.04 13.78 9.68
N GLU A 355 7.13 12.51 10.12
CA GLU A 355 6.96 11.33 9.28
C GLU A 355 5.47 10.99 9.14
N SER A 356 5.07 10.49 7.97
CA SER A 356 3.70 10.01 7.74
C SER A 356 3.33 8.88 8.70
N SER A 357 2.25 9.05 9.45
CA SER A 357 1.76 8.08 10.44
C SER A 357 0.60 7.25 9.91
N ILE A 358 -0.39 7.91 9.29
CA ILE A 358 -1.63 7.34 8.74
C ILE A 358 -2.08 8.23 7.60
N ALA A 359 -2.36 7.61 6.45
CA ALA A 359 -3.04 8.26 5.34
C ALA A 359 -4.48 7.76 5.26
N PHE A 360 -5.43 8.67 5.11
CA PHE A 360 -6.84 8.34 4.93
C PHE A 360 -7.51 9.26 3.92
N GLU A 361 -8.67 8.85 3.41
CA GLU A 361 -9.44 9.63 2.44
C GLU A 361 -10.91 9.58 2.83
N LEU A 362 -11.53 10.74 3.01
CA LEU A 362 -12.99 10.85 3.08
C LEU A 362 -13.54 10.81 1.67
N GLN A 363 -14.50 9.95 1.39
CA GLN A 363 -14.96 9.69 0.03
C GLN A 363 -16.47 9.85 -0.08
N TRP A 364 -16.90 10.55 -1.12
CA TRP A 364 -18.27 10.53 -1.63
C TRP A 364 -18.26 9.86 -2.98
N ARG A 365 -19.01 8.76 -3.12
CA ARG A 365 -19.06 7.98 -4.35
C ARG A 365 -20.48 7.73 -4.79
N GLU A 366 -20.65 7.58 -6.09
CA GLU A 366 -21.83 7.00 -6.71
C GLU A 366 -21.50 5.58 -7.18
N PHE A 367 -22.36 4.64 -6.80
CA PHE A 367 -22.31 3.26 -7.27
C PHE A 367 -23.72 2.87 -7.71
N ASN A 368 -23.89 2.50 -8.98
CA ASN A 368 -25.19 2.15 -9.57
C ASN A 368 -26.29 3.18 -9.29
N LYS A 369 -25.96 4.47 -9.44
CA LYS A 369 -26.86 5.62 -9.20
C LYS A 369 -27.26 5.82 -7.73
N GLN A 370 -26.65 5.11 -6.79
CA GLN A 370 -26.80 5.33 -5.36
C GLN A 370 -25.55 6.02 -4.79
N HIS A 371 -25.75 6.89 -3.81
CA HIS A 371 -24.65 7.66 -3.20
C HIS A 371 -24.25 7.11 -1.84
N TYR A 372 -22.94 7.02 -1.63
CA TYR A 372 -22.36 6.51 -0.40
C TYR A 372 -21.26 7.44 0.11
N LEU A 373 -21.17 7.55 1.43
CA LEU A 373 -20.04 8.18 2.12
C LEU A 373 -19.20 7.09 2.79
N GLY A 374 -17.89 7.20 2.70
CA GLY A 374 -16.98 6.23 3.28
C GLY A 374 -15.59 6.79 3.55
N ILE A 375 -14.73 5.93 4.10
CA ILE A 375 -13.36 6.29 4.48
C ILE A 375 -12.42 5.20 3.97
N SER A 376 -11.37 5.58 3.27
CA SER A 376 -10.26 4.67 2.97
C SER A 376 -9.09 4.97 3.91
N ILE A 377 -8.38 3.94 4.38
CA ILE A 377 -7.25 4.08 5.31
C ILE A 377 -6.10 3.19 4.82
N GLY A 378 -4.88 3.72 4.82
CA GLY A 378 -3.69 3.02 4.42
C GLY A 378 -2.58 3.19 5.44
N LYS A 379 -1.93 2.09 5.81
CA LYS A 379 -0.72 2.10 6.62
C LYS A 379 0.27 1.04 6.14
N ALA A 380 1.52 1.45 5.96
CA ALA A 380 2.65 0.55 5.74
C ALA A 380 3.36 0.28 7.08
N PHE A 381 3.94 -0.91 7.23
CA PHE A 381 4.67 -1.32 8.44
C PHE A 381 6.09 -1.79 8.10
N GLY A 382 7.05 -1.29 8.87
CA GLY A 382 8.45 -1.63 8.75
C GLY A 382 9.27 -0.53 8.07
N LYS A 383 10.53 -0.84 7.78
CA LYS A 383 11.39 0.01 6.95
C LYS A 383 11.16 -0.28 5.47
N PHE A 384 11.85 0.43 4.60
CA PHE A 384 11.92 0.06 3.19
C PHE A 384 12.42 -1.40 3.05
N LEU A 385 11.89 -2.13 2.07
CA LEU A 385 12.32 -3.50 1.76
C LEU A 385 13.79 -3.53 1.35
N ASP A 386 14.57 -4.42 1.95
CA ASP A 386 15.97 -4.65 1.61
C ASP A 386 16.27 -6.13 1.43
#